data_AF-Q947F5-F1
#
_entry.id   AF-Q947F5-F1
#
_cell.length_a   1.000
_cell.length_b   1.000
_cell.length_c   1.000
_cell.angle_alpha   90.00
_cell.angle_beta   90.00
_cell.angle_gamma   90.00
#
_symmetry.space_group_name_H-M   'P 1'
#
loop_
_entity.id
_entity.type
_entity.pdbx_description
1 polymer ?
#
loop_
_entity_poly.entity_id
_entity_poly.type
_entity_poly.pdbx_seq_one_letter_code
_entity_poly.pdbx_strand_id
1 'polypeptide(L)'
;GGLGKTTLAQHVFNDPRIENKFDIKAWVCVSDEFDVFNVTRTILEAVTKSTDDSRNRETVQGRLREKLTGNKFFLVLDDVWNRNQKEWKDLQTPLN
;
A
#
# COMPACT_ATOMS: atom_id res chain seq x y z
N GLY A 1 -6.89 -21.92 -2.57
CA GLY A 1 -6.28 -20.97 -3.53
C GLY A 1 -6.88 -21.15 -4.91
N GLY A 2 -6.90 -20.11 -5.74
CA GLY A 2 -7.23 -20.23 -7.18
C GLY A 2 -8.54 -19.61 -7.70
N LEU A 3 -9.15 -18.64 -7.02
CA LEU A 3 -10.39 -17.98 -7.51
C LEU A 3 -10.14 -16.78 -8.46
N GLY A 4 -8.90 -16.53 -8.89
CA GLY A 4 -8.59 -15.43 -9.83
C GLY A 4 -8.66 -14.02 -9.23
N LYS A 5 -8.71 -13.85 -7.91
CA LYS A 5 -8.76 -12.53 -7.23
C LYS A 5 -7.60 -11.62 -7.63
N THR A 6 -6.38 -12.12 -7.50
CA THR A 6 -5.16 -11.42 -7.92
C THR A 6 -5.21 -11.08 -9.41
N THR A 7 -5.68 -12.00 -10.26
CA THR A 7 -5.82 -11.77 -11.71
C THR A 7 -6.79 -10.63 -12.01
N LEU A 8 -7.94 -10.57 -11.32
CA LEU A 8 -8.90 -9.48 -11.50
C LEU A 8 -8.32 -8.14 -11.03
N ALA A 9 -7.67 -8.13 -9.87
CA ALA A 9 -7.00 -6.93 -9.36
C ALA A 9 -5.89 -6.46 -10.31
N GLN A 10 -5.09 -7.37 -10.89
CA GLN A 10 -4.07 -7.07 -11.90
C GLN A 10 -4.68 -6.47 -13.17
N HIS A 11 -5.85 -6.95 -13.57
CA HIS A 11 -6.55 -6.41 -14.74
C HIS A 11 -7.00 -4.97 -14.51
N VAL A 12 -7.59 -4.66 -13.34
CA VAL A 12 -7.97 -3.29 -12.98
C VAL A 12 -6.74 -2.41 -12.82
N PHE A 13 -5.71 -2.90 -12.11
CA PHE A 13 -4.48 -2.15 -11.91
C PHE A 13 -3.87 -1.79 -13.26
N ASN A 14 -3.71 -2.72 -14.20
CA ASN A 14 -3.08 -2.45 -15.50
C ASN A 14 -4.03 -1.85 -16.55
N ASP A 15 -5.24 -1.44 -16.17
CA ASP A 15 -6.22 -0.91 -17.12
C ASP A 15 -5.80 0.50 -17.61
N PRO A 16 -5.64 0.70 -18.94
CA PRO A 16 -5.29 2.00 -19.50
C PRO A 16 -6.28 3.12 -19.13
N ARG A 17 -7.54 2.77 -18.83
CA ARG A 17 -8.59 3.73 -18.44
C ARG A 17 -8.33 4.36 -17.06
N ILE A 18 -7.48 3.76 -16.23
CA ILE A 18 -7.12 4.30 -14.92
C ILE A 18 -5.68 4.82 -14.85
N GLU A 19 -4.87 4.55 -15.88
CA GLU A 19 -3.44 4.87 -15.92
C GLU A 19 -3.17 6.37 -15.72
N ASN A 20 -3.99 7.23 -16.32
CA ASN A 20 -3.86 8.69 -16.19
C ASN A 20 -4.81 9.30 -15.13
N LYS A 21 -5.42 8.48 -14.26
CA LYS A 21 -6.40 8.96 -13.26
C LYS A 21 -5.84 9.11 -11.85
N PHE A 22 -4.64 8.62 -11.61
CA PHE A 22 -3.98 8.59 -10.32
C PHE A 22 -2.52 9.02 -10.49
N ASP A 23 -2.07 9.95 -9.66
CA ASP A 23 -0.69 10.44 -9.65
C ASP A 23 0.26 9.37 -9.08
N ILE A 24 -0.26 8.56 -8.16
CA ILE A 24 0.49 7.51 -7.46
C ILE A 24 -0.25 6.18 -7.64
N LYS A 25 0.51 5.14 -7.96
CA LYS A 25 -0.03 3.80 -8.15
C LYS A 25 0.94 2.77 -7.60
N ALA A 26 0.48 2.00 -6.61
CA ALA A 26 1.32 1.06 -5.87
C ALA A 26 0.58 -0.27 -5.67
N TRP A 27 1.33 -1.37 -5.82
CA TRP A 27 0.87 -2.72 -5.52
C TRP A 27 1.81 -3.32 -4.50
N VAL A 28 1.28 -3.73 -3.35
CA VAL A 28 2.03 -4.32 -2.26
C VAL A 28 1.50 -5.71 -2.01
N CYS A 29 2.39 -6.71 -2.06
CA CYS A 29 2.09 -8.06 -1.59
C CYS A 29 2.36 -8.09 -0.09
N VAL A 30 1.35 -8.43 0.71
CA VAL A 30 1.50 -8.61 2.15
C VAL A 30 1.86 -10.07 2.40
N SER A 31 2.98 -10.31 3.09
CA SER A 31 3.39 -11.65 3.49
C SER A 31 2.48 -12.25 4.57
N ASP A 32 2.65 -13.54 4.86
CA ASP A 32 1.85 -14.29 5.84
C ASP A 32 1.72 -13.61 7.21
N GLU A 33 2.76 -12.90 7.67
CA GLU A 33 2.70 -12.07 8.88
C GLU A 33 2.35 -10.63 8.54
N PHE A 34 1.14 -10.21 8.91
CA PHE A 34 0.76 -8.80 8.84
C PHE A 34 1.36 -8.03 10.00
N ASP A 35 2.39 -7.25 9.71
CA ASP A 35 2.94 -6.25 10.63
C ASP A 35 2.70 -4.85 10.06
N VAL A 36 2.00 -4.00 10.83
CA VAL A 36 1.62 -2.65 10.38
C VAL A 36 2.85 -1.85 9.97
N PHE A 37 3.96 -1.96 10.71
CA PHE A 37 5.17 -1.22 10.41
C PHE A 37 5.80 -1.66 9.08
N ASN A 38 6.00 -2.96 8.90
CA ASN A 38 6.55 -3.54 7.68
C ASN A 38 5.65 -3.25 6.47
N VAL A 39 4.33 -3.42 6.59
CA VAL A 39 3.40 -3.11 5.49
C VAL A 39 3.43 -1.63 5.15
N THR A 40 3.42 -0.73 6.14
CA THR A 40 3.52 0.73 5.89
C THR A 40 4.83 1.07 5.19
N ARG A 41 5.95 0.45 5.60
CA ARG A 41 7.26 0.64 4.97
C ARG A 41 7.27 0.15 3.54
N THR A 42 6.75 -1.04 3.25
CA THR A 42 6.65 -1.57 1.89
C THR A 42 5.76 -0.70 1.00
N ILE A 43 4.66 -0.13 1.54
CA ILE A 43 3.85 0.86 0.82
C ILE A 43 4.69 2.10 0.51
N LEU A 44 5.42 2.65 1.48
CA LEU A 44 6.30 3.80 1.27
C LEU A 44 7.29 3.53 0.15
N GLU A 45 7.98 2.38 0.19
CA GLU A 45 8.94 1.98 -0.83
C GLU A 45 8.32 1.82 -2.22
N ALA A 46 7.10 1.26 -2.29
CA ALA A 46 6.35 1.13 -3.54
C ALA A 46 5.90 2.50 -4.10
N VAL A 47 5.53 3.43 -3.22
CA VAL A 47 5.13 4.80 -3.59
C VAL A 47 6.32 5.64 -4.04
N THR A 48 7.46 5.57 -3.33
CA THR A 48 8.65 6.35 -3.66
C THR A 48 9.54 5.68 -4.71
N LYS A 49 9.29 4.41 -5.02
CA LYS A 49 10.15 3.55 -5.85
C LYS A 49 11.61 3.54 -5.35
N SER A 50 11.77 3.61 -4.04
CA SER A 50 13.08 3.66 -3.37
C SER A 50 13.04 2.83 -2.09
N THR A 51 14.15 2.24 -1.70
CA THR A 51 14.28 1.59 -0.39
C THR A 51 14.19 2.61 0.74
N ASP A 52 13.61 2.21 1.86
CA ASP A 52 13.55 2.99 3.09
C ASP A 52 14.28 2.23 4.20
N ASP A 53 15.22 2.87 4.90
CA ASP A 53 16.00 2.27 6.00
C ASP A 53 15.52 2.75 7.38
N SER A 54 14.37 3.45 7.42
CA SER A 54 13.79 3.97 8.64
C SER A 54 13.45 2.83 9.59
N ARG A 55 13.89 2.95 10.85
CA ARG A 55 13.61 1.97 11.92
C ARG A 55 12.44 2.35 12.81
N ASN A 56 11.86 3.53 12.57
CA ASN A 56 10.84 4.13 13.41
C ASN A 56 9.52 4.28 12.63
N ARG A 57 8.43 3.82 13.23
CA ARG A 57 7.09 3.82 12.62
C ARG A 57 6.60 5.22 12.32
N GLU A 58 6.78 6.15 13.24
CA GLU A 58 6.32 7.54 13.09
C GLU A 58 7.01 8.23 11.90
N THR A 59 8.29 7.91 11.65
CA THR A 59 9.06 8.40 10.50
C THR A 59 8.52 7.84 9.20
N VAL A 60 8.31 6.52 9.11
CA VAL A 60 7.74 5.88 7.92
C VAL A 60 6.34 6.44 7.61
N GLN A 61 5.47 6.53 8.62
CA GLN A 61 4.13 7.08 8.48
C GLN A 61 4.14 8.56 8.06
N GLY A 62 5.04 9.37 8.64
CA GLY A 62 5.19 10.77 8.28
C GLY A 62 5.59 10.95 6.81
N ARG A 63 6.62 10.23 6.37
CA ARG A 63 7.09 10.28 4.98
C ARG A 63 6.03 9.78 4.00
N LEU A 64 5.32 8.71 4.34
CA LEU A 64 4.25 8.19 3.49
C LEU A 64 3.13 9.22 3.34
N ARG A 65 2.67 9.81 4.46
CA ARG A 65 1.66 10.87 4.44
C ARG A 65 2.11 12.07 3.59
N GLU A 66 3.35 12.52 3.74
CA GLU A 66 3.89 13.62 2.92
C GLU A 66 3.85 13.31 1.42
N LYS A 67 4.14 12.07 1.02
CA LYS A 67 4.09 11.66 -0.38
C LYS A 67 2.67 11.54 -0.92
N LEU A 68 1.72 11.13 -0.10
CA LEU A 68 0.32 10.97 -0.50
C LEU A 68 -0.47 12.29 -0.44
N THR A 69 -0.08 13.23 0.42
CA THR A 69 -0.79 14.50 0.61
C THR A 69 -0.88 15.28 -0.69
N GLY A 70 -2.09 15.64 -1.10
CA GLY A 70 -2.36 16.39 -2.32
C GLY A 70 -2.32 15.58 -3.62
N ASN A 71 -2.01 14.27 -3.55
CA ASN A 71 -1.98 13.37 -4.70
C ASN A 71 -3.17 12.43 -4.66
N LYS A 72 -3.72 12.12 -5.83
CA LYS A 72 -4.71 11.06 -5.98
C LYS A 72 -3.99 9.73 -6.19
N PHE A 73 -4.16 8.79 -5.28
CA PHE A 73 -3.42 7.52 -5.30
C PHE A 73 -4.32 6.29 -5.47
N PHE A 74 -3.77 5.24 -6.09
CA PHE A 74 -4.38 3.91 -6.19
C PHE A 74 -3.44 2.87 -5.56
N LEU A 75 -3.86 2.31 -4.42
CA LEU A 75 -3.08 1.34 -3.65
C LEU A 75 -3.80 0.00 -3.64
N VAL A 76 -3.10 -1.06 -4.05
CA VAL A 76 -3.56 -2.45 -3.93
C VAL A 76 -2.72 -3.14 -2.87
N LEU A 77 -3.38 -3.73 -1.86
CA LEU A 77 -2.78 -4.64 -0.90
C LEU A 77 -3.25 -6.07 -1.25
N ASP A 78 -2.34 -6.88 -1.78
CA ASP A 78 -2.62 -8.26 -2.17
C ASP A 78 -2.21 -9.25 -1.09
N ASP A 79 -2.89 -10.40 -1.07
CA ASP A 79 -2.70 -11.52 -0.13
C ASP A 79 -2.75 -11.16 1.37
N VAL A 80 -3.62 -10.21 1.75
CA VAL A 80 -3.74 -9.78 3.15
C VAL A 80 -4.47 -10.81 3.99
N TRP A 81 -3.77 -11.40 4.96
CA TRP A 81 -4.30 -12.37 5.93
C TRP A 81 -4.57 -11.79 7.33
N ASN A 82 -4.92 -10.50 7.42
CA ASN A 82 -5.21 -9.85 8.71
C ASN A 82 -6.70 -9.60 8.96
N ARG A 83 -7.19 -10.04 10.12
CA ARG A 83 -8.56 -9.81 10.61
C ARG A 83 -8.63 -8.78 11.75
N ASN A 84 -7.50 -8.29 12.24
CA ASN A 84 -7.45 -7.32 13.32
C ASN A 84 -7.84 -5.93 12.82
N GLN A 85 -9.02 -5.47 13.21
CA GLN A 85 -9.54 -4.17 12.79
C GLN A 85 -8.69 -3.00 13.29
N LYS A 86 -8.04 -3.14 14.45
CA LYS A 86 -7.18 -2.08 15.01
C LYS A 86 -5.96 -1.87 14.12
N GLU A 87 -5.30 -2.94 13.71
CA GLU A 87 -4.12 -2.89 12.83
C GLU A 87 -4.46 -2.31 11.45
N TRP A 88 -5.65 -2.62 10.92
CA TRP A 88 -6.14 -1.98 9.70
C TRP A 88 -6.34 -0.47 9.85
N LYS A 89 -6.87 0.00 10.99
CA LYS A 89 -7.00 1.44 11.28
C LYS A 89 -5.62 2.10 11.44
N ASP A 90 -4.70 1.43 12.11
CA ASP A 90 -3.34 1.93 12.30
C ASP A 90 -2.61 2.05 10.93
N LEU A 91 -2.82 1.09 10.02
CA LEU A 91 -2.29 1.13 8.64
C LEU A 91 -2.89 2.27 7.81
N GLN A 92 -4.17 2.61 8.03
CA GLN A 92 -4.86 3.68 7.30
C GLN A 92 -4.47 5.08 7.78
N THR A 93 -3.88 5.21 8.97
CA THR A 93 -3.52 6.51 9.55
C THR A 93 -2.66 7.40 8.64
N PRO A 94 -1.60 6.90 7.96
CA PRO A 94 -0.82 7.70 7.01
C PRO A 94 -1.46 7.87 5.61
N LEU A 95 -2.59 7.19 5.33
CA LEU A 95 -3.25 7.22 4.02
C LEU A 95 -4.37 8.28 3.93
N ASN A 96 -4.80 8.83 5.06
CA ASN A 96 -5.87 9.82 5.19
C ASN A 96 -5.36 11.25 5.33
#